data_AF-A0A1A8LTW2-F1
#
_entry.id   AF-A0A1A8LTW2-F1
#
_cell.length_a   1.000
_cell.length_b   1.000
_cell.length_c   1.000
_cell.angle_alpha   90.00
_cell.angle_beta   90.00
_cell.angle_gamma   90.00
#
_symmetry.space_group_name_H-M   'P 1'
#
loop_
_entity.id
_entity.type
_entity.pdbx_description
1 polymer ?
#
loop_
_entity_poly.entity_id
_entity_poly.type
_entity_poly.pdbx_seq_one_letter_code
_entity_poly.pdbx_strand_id
1 'polypeptide(L)'
;FIGRWYEIAVISTCPHFMLRKKGNPVIVALELKNATSESNFTMTASTFRNGSCEESTTNYSLTGTPGRFFHHVARFNADVDSFVVHTNYNKYAMILQLSTEKPSGNKTTIVKLYSRTVTVTPLVLDQFKTLVRQHGIKEDAIIINQHKGGCAPGGQMTEANTSPTGI
;
A
#
# COMPACT_ATOMS: atom_id res chain seq x y z
N PHE A 1 5.09 3.91 -13.33
CA PHE A 1 4.52 3.52 -12.01
C PHE A 1 3.01 3.71 -11.92
N ILE A 2 2.42 4.58 -12.75
CA ILE A 2 0.98 4.83 -12.89
C ILE A 2 0.13 3.56 -13.13
N GLY A 3 -1.16 3.67 -12.85
CA GLY A 3 -2.17 2.63 -13.01
C GLY A 3 -2.41 1.84 -11.74
N ARG A 4 -3.08 0.69 -11.91
CA ARG A 4 -3.54 -0.15 -10.80
C ARG A 4 -2.45 -0.94 -10.10
N TRP A 5 -2.51 -0.98 -8.78
CA TRP A 5 -1.72 -1.82 -7.90
C TRP A 5 -2.59 -2.40 -6.78
N TYR A 6 -2.08 -3.41 -6.08
CA TYR A 6 -2.71 -4.04 -4.92
C TYR A 6 -1.72 -4.08 -3.77
N GLU A 7 -2.08 -3.56 -2.59
CA GLU A 7 -1.27 -3.71 -1.37
C GLU A 7 -1.41 -5.12 -0.82
N ILE A 8 -0.38 -5.94 -1.03
CA ILE A 8 -0.36 -7.37 -0.70
C ILE A 8 0.16 -7.63 0.71
N ALA A 9 1.23 -6.92 1.10
CA ALA A 9 1.81 -7.06 2.42
C ALA A 9 2.21 -5.70 2.97
N VAL A 10 2.16 -5.57 4.29
CA VAL A 10 2.55 -4.35 4.98
C VAL A 10 3.09 -4.65 6.37
N ILE A 11 4.04 -3.81 6.79
CA ILE A 11 4.50 -3.74 8.17
C ILE A 11 4.87 -2.30 8.52
N SER A 12 4.73 -1.94 9.79
CA SER A 12 5.06 -0.62 10.29
C SER A 12 5.58 -0.66 11.72
N THR A 13 6.43 0.31 12.08
CA THR A 13 6.79 0.59 13.47
C THR A 13 5.71 1.41 14.22
N CYS A 14 4.68 1.90 13.54
CA CYS A 14 3.55 2.61 14.15
C CYS A 14 2.52 1.60 14.74
N PRO A 15 2.37 1.52 16.07
CA PRO A 15 1.47 0.54 16.69
C PRO A 15 0.01 0.74 16.30
N HIS A 16 -0.45 1.99 16.23
CA HIS A 16 -1.83 2.31 15.87
C HIS A 16 -2.17 1.90 14.43
N PHE A 17 -1.24 2.10 13.49
CA PHE A 17 -1.40 1.64 12.12
C PHE A 17 -1.50 0.11 12.08
N MET A 18 -0.59 -0.59 12.76
CA MET A 18 -0.58 -2.05 12.80
C MET A 18 -1.85 -2.62 13.45
N LEU A 19 -2.35 -2.00 14.52
CA LEU A 19 -3.60 -2.41 15.17
C LEU A 19 -4.80 -2.28 14.22
N ARG A 20 -4.93 -1.13 13.54
CA ARG A 20 -5.99 -0.91 12.55
C ARG A 20 -5.90 -1.90 11.40
N LYS A 21 -4.70 -2.15 10.88
CA LYS A 21 -4.49 -3.08 9.76
C LYS A 21 -4.76 -4.53 10.15
N LYS A 22 -4.39 -4.95 11.37
CA LYS A 22 -4.75 -6.28 11.92
C LYS A 22 -6.27 -6.47 12.05
N GLY A 23 -7.01 -5.41 12.36
CA GLY A 23 -8.47 -5.45 12.43
C GLY A 23 -9.16 -5.61 11.06
N ASN A 24 -8.51 -5.19 9.96
CA ASN A 24 -9.01 -5.38 8.60
C ASN A 24 -7.87 -5.70 7.62
N PRO A 25 -7.31 -6.92 7.65
CA PRO A 25 -6.15 -7.30 6.84
C PRO A 25 -6.60 -7.68 5.43
N VAL A 26 -7.13 -6.71 4.68
CA VAL A 26 -7.68 -6.90 3.34
C VAL A 26 -6.80 -6.21 2.31
N ILE A 27 -6.71 -6.80 1.12
CA ILE A 27 -5.97 -6.24 -0.01
C ILE A 27 -6.62 -4.90 -0.37
N VAL A 28 -5.79 -3.86 -0.46
CA VAL A 28 -6.22 -2.52 -0.87
C VAL A 28 -5.90 -2.36 -2.35
N ALA A 29 -6.91 -2.08 -3.16
CA ALA A 29 -6.70 -1.68 -4.55
C ALA A 29 -6.25 -0.23 -4.58
N LEU A 30 -5.22 0.06 -5.37
CA LEU A 30 -4.62 1.38 -5.50
C LEU A 30 -4.68 1.79 -6.97
N GLU A 31 -5.17 2.98 -7.27
CA GLU A 31 -5.15 3.56 -8.61
C GLU A 31 -4.30 4.83 -8.59
N LEU A 32 -3.16 4.80 -9.26
CA LEU A 32 -2.27 5.95 -9.37
C LEU A 32 -2.51 6.66 -10.70
N LYS A 33 -2.75 7.97 -10.66
CA LYS A 33 -2.99 8.80 -11.86
C LYS A 33 -2.14 10.05 -11.80
N ASN A 34 -1.63 10.48 -12.95
CA ASN A 34 -1.00 11.80 -13.05
C ASN A 34 -2.02 12.88 -12.68
N ALA A 35 -1.59 13.87 -11.90
CA ALA A 35 -2.40 15.05 -11.68
C ALA A 35 -2.33 15.96 -12.92
N THR A 36 -3.23 16.94 -12.99
CA THR A 36 -3.23 17.97 -14.04
C THR A 36 -1.97 18.86 -14.00
N SER A 37 -1.28 18.94 -12.86
CA SER A 37 0.03 19.58 -12.74
C SER A 37 1.15 18.54 -12.90
N GLU A 38 2.16 18.84 -13.71
CA GLU A 38 3.31 17.95 -13.99
C GLU A 38 4.08 17.48 -12.73
N SER A 39 3.99 18.23 -11.63
CA SER A 39 4.72 17.94 -10.38
C SER A 39 3.95 17.09 -9.35
N ASN A 40 2.74 16.59 -9.66
CA ASN A 40 1.94 15.83 -8.70
C ASN A 40 1.29 14.59 -9.33
N PHE A 41 0.89 13.63 -8.48
CA PHE A 41 0.02 12.53 -8.84
C PHE A 41 -0.96 12.22 -7.71
N THR A 42 -2.06 11.55 -8.04
CA THR A 42 -3.04 11.10 -7.06
C THR A 42 -2.97 9.59 -6.91
N MET A 43 -3.18 9.11 -5.69
CA MET A 43 -3.37 7.69 -5.40
C MET A 43 -4.71 7.51 -4.71
N THR A 44 -5.64 6.82 -5.37
CA THR A 44 -6.93 6.44 -4.77
C THR A 44 -6.81 5.01 -4.26
N ALA A 45 -7.05 4.83 -2.96
CA ALA A 45 -7.06 3.54 -2.28
C ALA A 45 -8.51 3.11 -2.03
N SER A 46 -8.89 1.95 -2.55
CA SER A 46 -10.21 1.35 -2.38
C SER A 46 -10.08 0.05 -1.57
N THR A 47 -10.82 -0.06 -0.47
CA THR A 47 -10.81 -1.22 0.43
C THR A 47 -12.21 -1.72 0.71
N PHE A 48 -12.38 -3.04 0.79
CA PHE A 48 -13.63 -3.63 1.23
C PHE A 48 -13.68 -3.64 2.77
N ARG A 49 -14.77 -3.14 3.35
CA ARG A 49 -14.98 -3.10 4.80
C ARG A 49 -16.48 -3.13 5.09
N ASN A 50 -16.90 -4.00 6.01
CA ASN A 50 -18.31 -4.09 6.47
C ASN A 50 -19.36 -4.18 5.34
N GLY A 51 -19.05 -4.89 4.25
CA GLY A 51 -19.98 -5.05 3.13
C GLY A 51 -19.96 -3.91 2.10
N SER A 52 -19.16 -2.87 2.28
CA SER A 52 -19.05 -1.74 1.35
C SER A 52 -17.61 -1.46 0.91
N CYS A 53 -17.47 -0.75 -0.20
CA CYS A 53 -16.18 -0.24 -0.66
C CYS A 53 -15.96 1.17 -0.14
N GLU A 54 -14.93 1.33 0.69
CA GLU A 54 -14.46 2.63 1.17
C GLU A 54 -13.31 3.10 0.27
N GLU A 55 -13.38 4.34 -0.21
CA GLU A 55 -12.32 4.96 -1.01
C GLU A 55 -11.68 6.14 -0.28
N SER A 56 -10.37 6.31 -0.48
CA SER A 56 -9.62 7.46 0.02
C SER A 56 -8.58 7.90 -1.00
N THR A 57 -8.50 9.19 -1.27
CA THR A 57 -7.54 9.75 -2.24
C THR A 57 -6.47 10.53 -1.51
N THR A 58 -5.22 10.29 -1.88
CA THR A 58 -4.06 11.03 -1.38
C THR A 58 -3.36 11.72 -2.55
N ASN A 59 -3.09 13.02 -2.39
CA ASN A 59 -2.29 13.80 -3.32
C ASN A 59 -0.82 13.67 -2.94
N TYR A 60 0.01 13.35 -3.92
CA TYR A 60 1.44 13.21 -3.77
C TYR A 60 2.16 14.24 -4.62
N SER A 61 3.18 14.84 -4.02
CA SER A 61 4.12 15.71 -4.72
C SER A 61 5.34 14.93 -5.13
N LEU A 62 5.72 15.08 -6.39
CA LEU A 62 7.01 14.62 -6.89
C LEU A 62 8.12 15.44 -6.24
N THR A 63 9.26 14.81 -6.02
CA THR A 63 10.46 15.48 -5.51
C THR A 63 11.52 15.53 -6.60
N GLY A 64 12.61 16.26 -6.38
CA GLY A 64 13.77 16.24 -7.27
C GLY A 64 14.51 14.89 -7.32
N THR A 65 14.16 13.94 -6.44
CA THR A 65 14.75 12.61 -6.41
C THR A 65 13.81 11.60 -7.08
N PRO A 66 14.21 10.96 -8.20
CA PRO A 66 13.40 9.94 -8.86
C PRO A 66 13.01 8.81 -7.89
N GLY A 67 11.75 8.41 -7.92
CA GLY A 67 11.22 7.36 -7.03
C GLY A 67 10.90 7.83 -5.60
N ARG A 68 11.19 9.08 -5.24
CA ARG A 68 10.76 9.69 -3.98
C ARG A 68 9.59 10.63 -4.20
N PHE A 69 8.55 10.46 -3.39
CA PHE A 69 7.36 11.29 -3.39
C PHE A 69 6.94 11.66 -1.96
N PHE A 70 6.34 12.84 -1.83
CA PHE A 70 5.99 13.45 -0.55
C PHE A 70 4.48 13.60 -0.42
N HIS A 71 3.95 13.45 0.79
CA HIS A 71 2.61 13.91 1.13
C HIS A 71 2.51 14.32 2.60
N HIS A 72 1.54 15.18 2.90
CA HIS A 72 1.20 15.57 4.25
C HIS A 72 -0.12 14.91 4.69
N VAL A 73 -0.14 14.32 5.89
CA VAL A 73 -1.32 13.70 6.48
C VAL A 73 -1.92 14.65 7.52
N ALA A 74 -2.87 15.47 7.08
CA ALA A 74 -3.48 16.53 7.90
C ALA A 74 -4.04 16.02 9.24
N ARG A 75 -4.68 14.84 9.24
CA ARG A 75 -5.27 14.23 10.45
C ARG A 75 -4.25 14.02 11.58
N PHE A 76 -3.01 13.74 11.24
CA PHE A 76 -1.94 13.47 12.21
C PHE A 76 -0.90 14.58 12.26
N ASN A 77 -1.09 15.65 11.47
CA ASN A 77 -0.10 16.68 11.21
C ASN A 77 1.30 16.07 10.95
N ALA A 78 1.35 15.10 10.04
CA ALA A 78 2.54 14.30 9.78
C ALA A 78 3.03 14.48 8.35
N ASP A 79 4.34 14.63 8.20
CA ASP A 79 5.02 14.68 6.91
C ASP A 79 5.54 13.29 6.56
N VAL A 80 5.28 12.85 5.33
CA VAL A 80 5.61 11.49 4.90
C VAL A 80 6.40 11.52 3.59
N ASP A 81 7.64 11.06 3.67
CA ASP A 81 8.46 10.71 2.53
C ASP A 81 8.21 9.25 2.16
N SER A 82 8.04 8.99 0.87
CA SER A 82 7.81 7.65 0.35
C SER A 82 8.76 7.37 -0.79
N PHE A 83 9.34 6.18 -0.80
CA PHE A 83 10.39 5.75 -1.72
C PHE A 83 9.98 4.45 -2.39
N VAL A 84 10.08 4.41 -3.73
CA VAL A 84 10.05 3.15 -4.48
C VAL A 84 11.42 2.51 -4.37
N VAL A 85 11.58 1.56 -3.43
CA VAL A 85 12.88 0.93 -3.15
C VAL A 85 13.23 -0.11 -4.20
N HIS A 86 12.22 -0.87 -4.65
CA HIS A 86 12.40 -1.88 -5.69
C HIS A 86 11.13 -2.00 -6.52
N THR A 87 11.24 -2.04 -7.84
CA THR A 87 10.11 -2.35 -8.72
C THR A 87 10.60 -2.81 -10.07
N ASN A 88 9.83 -3.69 -10.71
CA ASN A 88 9.97 -3.99 -12.14
C ASN A 88 8.82 -3.39 -12.96
N TYR A 89 8.04 -2.49 -12.37
CA TYR A 89 6.89 -1.75 -12.91
C TYR A 89 5.67 -2.60 -13.31
N ASN A 90 5.89 -3.84 -13.72
CA ASN A 90 4.92 -4.69 -14.40
C ASN A 90 4.39 -5.81 -13.50
N LYS A 91 5.06 -6.12 -12.38
CA LYS A 91 4.63 -7.19 -11.46
C LYS A 91 4.53 -6.71 -10.03
N TYR A 92 5.56 -6.07 -9.48
CA TYR A 92 5.58 -5.67 -8.08
C TYR A 92 6.33 -4.37 -7.83
N ALA A 93 6.09 -3.79 -6.67
CA ALA A 93 6.87 -2.69 -6.11
C ALA A 93 6.96 -2.79 -4.60
N MET A 94 8.09 -2.39 -4.03
CA MET A 94 8.30 -2.29 -2.58
C MET A 94 8.47 -0.83 -2.23
N ILE A 95 7.61 -0.35 -1.33
CA ILE A 95 7.57 1.05 -0.92
C ILE A 95 8.05 1.14 0.52
N LEU A 96 8.96 2.07 0.78
CA LEU A 96 9.33 2.50 2.12
C LEU A 96 8.69 3.86 2.36
N GLN A 97 8.02 4.03 3.50
CA GLN A 97 7.51 5.33 3.93
C GLN A 97 8.13 5.70 5.27
N LEU A 98 8.67 6.91 5.35
CA LEU A 98 9.23 7.50 6.55
C LEU A 98 8.32 8.67 6.93
N SER A 99 7.65 8.55 8.06
CA SER A 99 6.69 9.54 8.57
C SER A 99 7.27 10.23 9.80
N THR A 100 7.10 11.55 9.88
CA THR A 100 7.42 12.36 11.05
C THR A 100 6.17 13.15 11.48
N GLU A 101 5.66 12.88 12.67
CA GLU A 101 4.59 13.67 13.29
C GLU A 101 5.16 15.01 13.77
N LYS A 102 4.65 16.14 13.27
CA LYS A 102 5.17 17.46 13.64
C LYS A 102 5.00 17.81 15.13
N PRO A 103 3.88 17.50 15.79
CA PRO A 103 3.68 17.88 17.20
C PRO A 103 4.62 17.15 18.16
N SER A 104 4.87 15.86 17.92
CA SER A 104 5.62 14.98 18.81
C SER A 104 7.07 14.75 18.37
N GLY A 105 7.38 14.97 17.09
CA GLY A 105 8.63 14.56 16.46
C GLY A 105 8.74 13.04 16.25
N ASN A 106 7.69 12.28 16.57
CA ASN A 106 7.70 10.83 16.47
C ASN A 106 7.92 10.39 15.03
N LYS A 107 8.89 9.49 14.84
CA LYS A 107 9.22 8.92 13.54
C LYS A 107 8.69 7.51 13.44
N THR A 108 8.01 7.21 12.34
CA THR A 108 7.53 5.86 12.04
C THR A 108 7.94 5.44 10.65
N THR A 109 8.15 4.13 10.48
CA THR A 109 8.49 3.51 9.21
C THR A 109 7.34 2.61 8.79
N ILE A 110 7.03 2.58 7.50
CA ILE A 110 6.11 1.62 6.88
C ILE A 110 6.81 1.00 5.68
N VAL A 111 6.76 -0.32 5.55
CA VAL A 111 7.20 -1.03 4.35
C VAL A 111 5.98 -1.72 3.74
N LYS A 112 5.74 -1.50 2.44
CA LYS A 112 4.59 -2.04 1.71
C LYS A 112 5.05 -2.81 0.49
N LEU A 113 4.40 -3.94 0.23
CA LEU A 113 4.53 -4.70 -1.01
C LEU A 113 3.29 -4.48 -1.87
N TYR A 114 3.49 -3.90 -3.04
CA TYR A 114 2.48 -3.74 -4.07
C TYR A 114 2.66 -4.77 -5.17
N SER A 115 1.55 -5.25 -5.74
CA SER A 115 1.51 -6.15 -6.90
C SER A 115 0.54 -5.65 -7.95
N ARG A 116 0.77 -5.98 -9.24
CA ARG A 116 -0.19 -5.72 -10.32
C ARG A 116 -1.38 -6.70 -10.28
N THR A 117 -1.26 -7.80 -9.55
CA THR A 117 -2.32 -8.79 -9.31
C THR A 117 -2.61 -8.91 -7.82
N VAL A 118 -3.68 -9.61 -7.43
CA VAL A 118 -4.02 -9.86 -6.01
C VAL A 118 -3.12 -10.91 -5.34
N THR A 119 -2.06 -11.35 -6.00
CA THR A 119 -1.11 -12.35 -5.53
C THR A 119 0.33 -11.94 -5.84
N VAL A 120 1.30 -12.56 -5.18
CA VAL A 120 2.75 -12.43 -5.43
C VAL A 120 3.41 -13.79 -5.38
N THR A 121 4.56 -13.92 -6.02
CA THR A 121 5.37 -15.15 -5.93
C THR A 121 6.09 -15.22 -4.58
N PRO A 122 6.44 -16.44 -4.10
CA PRO A 122 7.22 -16.60 -2.88
C PRO A 122 8.55 -15.83 -2.91
N LEU A 123 9.23 -15.82 -4.05
CA LEU A 123 10.48 -15.07 -4.25
C LEU A 123 10.32 -13.57 -3.97
N VAL A 124 9.24 -12.96 -4.48
CA VAL A 124 8.97 -11.53 -4.23
C VAL A 124 8.65 -11.29 -2.76
N LEU A 125 7.94 -12.21 -2.11
CA LEU A 125 7.66 -12.11 -0.68
C LEU A 125 8.93 -12.21 0.18
N ASP A 126 9.86 -13.09 -0.18
CA ASP A 126 11.13 -13.23 0.56
C ASP A 126 12.06 -12.01 0.35
N GLN A 127 12.04 -11.40 -0.83
CA GLN A 127 12.68 -10.10 -1.05
C GLN A 127 12.06 -9.02 -0.17
N PHE A 128 10.73 -9.00 -0.03
CA PHE A 128 10.05 -8.06 0.87
C PHE A 128 10.48 -8.27 2.33
N LYS A 129 10.52 -9.51 2.82
CA LYS A 129 11.04 -9.82 4.17
C LYS A 129 12.48 -9.37 4.34
N THR A 130 13.32 -9.56 3.33
CA THR A 130 14.71 -9.09 3.34
C THR A 130 14.80 -7.58 3.51
N LEU A 131 13.98 -6.83 2.76
CA LEU A 131 13.90 -5.37 2.90
C LEU A 131 13.43 -4.94 4.30
N VAL A 132 12.44 -5.64 4.85
CA VAL A 132 11.93 -5.41 6.21
C VAL A 132 13.05 -5.57 7.25
N ARG A 133 13.83 -6.66 7.16
CA ARG A 133 14.98 -6.91 8.06
C ARG A 133 16.08 -5.85 7.91
N GLN A 134 16.36 -5.39 6.69
CA GLN A 134 17.34 -4.32 6.44
C GLN A 134 16.97 -3.01 7.13
N HIS A 135 15.69 -2.76 7.37
CA HIS A 135 15.19 -1.58 8.09
C HIS A 135 15.00 -1.83 9.60
N GLY A 136 15.56 -2.92 10.13
CA GLY A 136 15.55 -3.23 11.56
C GLY A 136 14.16 -3.61 12.11
N ILE A 137 13.20 -3.91 11.23
CA ILE A 137 11.86 -4.32 11.65
C ILE A 137 11.81 -5.85 11.69
N LYS A 138 11.26 -6.41 12.77
CA LYS A 138 11.04 -7.86 12.89
C LYS A 138 9.92 -8.28 11.95
N GLU A 139 10.14 -9.36 11.19
CA GLU A 139 9.20 -9.83 10.17
C GLU A 139 7.97 -10.56 10.73
N ASP A 140 7.97 -10.91 12.02
CA ASP A 140 6.88 -11.58 12.72
C ASP A 140 5.57 -10.77 12.72
N ALA A 141 5.67 -9.45 12.62
CA ALA A 141 4.54 -8.55 12.54
C ALA A 141 4.07 -8.26 11.11
N ILE A 142 4.64 -8.89 10.08
CA ILE A 142 4.20 -8.69 8.69
C ILE A 142 2.74 -9.13 8.56
N ILE A 143 1.90 -8.25 8.01
CA ILE A 143 0.52 -8.56 7.67
C ILE A 143 0.47 -8.88 6.19
N ILE A 144 0.11 -10.13 5.86
CA ILE A 144 -0.28 -10.53 4.50
C ILE A 144 -1.78 -10.30 4.34
N ASN A 145 -2.13 -9.37 3.47
CA ASN A 145 -3.50 -8.99 3.24
C ASN A 145 -4.26 -10.08 2.49
N GLN A 146 -5.52 -10.28 2.87
CA GLN A 146 -6.42 -11.28 2.31
C GLN A 146 -7.26 -10.67 1.20
N HIS A 147 -7.48 -11.42 0.12
CA HIS A 147 -8.46 -11.04 -0.89
C HIS A 147 -9.85 -11.43 -0.39
N LYS A 148 -10.69 -10.45 -0.02
CA LYS A 148 -12.06 -10.67 0.46
C LYS A 148 -13.13 -10.14 -0.50
N GLY A 149 -12.84 -10.16 -1.81
CA GLY A 149 -13.65 -9.54 -2.86
C GLY A 149 -12.97 -8.32 -3.49
N GLY A 150 -13.45 -7.90 -4.67
CA GLY A 150 -12.90 -6.78 -5.42
C GLY A 150 -13.68 -5.48 -5.20
N CYS A 151 -13.01 -4.42 -4.74
CA CYS A 151 -13.46 -3.05 -4.96
C CYS A 151 -12.87 -2.57 -6.29
N ALA A 152 -13.72 -2.39 -7.29
CA ALA A 152 -13.34 -1.74 -8.53
C ALA A 152 -13.48 -0.22 -8.37
N PRO A 153 -12.44 0.58 -8.68
CA PRO A 153 -12.57 2.02 -8.77
C PRO A 153 -13.63 2.36 -9.84
N GLY A 154 -14.78 2.87 -9.42
CA GLY A 154 -15.86 3.31 -10.31
C GLY A 154 -16.94 2.29 -10.73
N GLY A 155 -17.03 1.08 -10.16
CA GLY A 155 -18.22 0.24 -10.36
C GLY A 155 -18.07 -1.29 -10.22
N GLN A 156 -18.96 -1.85 -9.40
CA GLN A 156 -19.42 -3.24 -9.18
C GLN A 156 -18.44 -4.41 -8.95
N MET A 157 -18.87 -5.25 -8.02
CA MET A 157 -18.26 -6.51 -7.58
C MET A 157 -17.94 -7.42 -8.77
N THR A 158 -16.72 -7.95 -8.80
CA THR A 158 -16.48 -9.25 -9.41
C THR A 158 -16.43 -10.26 -8.27
N GLU A 159 -17.48 -11.07 -8.17
CA GLU A 159 -17.48 -12.28 -7.34
C GLU A 159 -16.30 -13.16 -7.76
N ALA A 160 -15.61 -13.70 -6.76
CA ALA A 160 -14.67 -14.78 -6.98
C ALA A 160 -15.48 -16.00 -7.44
N ASN A 161 -15.39 -16.34 -8.73
CA ASN A 161 -15.91 -17.61 -9.25
C ASN A 161 -15.15 -18.77 -8.61
N THR A 162 -15.60 -19.25 -7.45
CA THR A 162 -15.37 -20.63 -7.03
C THR A 162 -16.29 -21.50 -7.87
N SER A 163 -15.78 -21.95 -9.02
CA SER A 163 -16.39 -23.05 -9.76
C SER A 163 -16.15 -24.35 -8.98
N PRO A 164 -17.20 -25.11 -8.61
CA PRO A 164 -17.01 -26.43 -8.02
C PRO A 164 -16.60 -27.40 -9.14
N THR A 165 -15.39 -27.95 -9.06
CA THR A 165 -15.02 -29.15 -9.80
C THR A 165 -15.99 -30.27 -9.44
N GLY A 166 -16.82 -30.66 -10.41
CA GLY A 166 -17.73 -31.80 -10.30
C GLY A 166 -16.97 -33.13 -10.23
N ILE A 167 -17.59 -34.07 -9.52
CA ILE A 167 -17.43 -35.52 -9.68
C ILE A 167 -18.64 -35.99 -10.48
#